data_AF-A0A075H317-F1
#
_entry.id   AF-A0A075H317-F1
#
_cell.length_a   1.000
_cell.length_b   1.000
_cell.length_c   1.000
_cell.angle_alpha   90.00
_cell.angle_beta   90.00
_cell.angle_gamma   90.00
#
_symmetry.space_group_name_H-M   'P 1'
#
loop_
_entity.id
_entity.type
_entity.pdbx_description
1 polymer ?
#
loop_
_entity_poly.entity_id
_entity_poly.type
_entity_poly.pdbx_seq_one_letter_code
_entity_poly.pdbx_strand_id
1 'polypeptide(L)'
;MDSQETDKIQSSKTKILVDSGFAQDENDAMEKLREFAIQLSSSKVSEVSESIDLHIIQAINTLDETDKIINNISSRLREWYGLHFPELDNLIDSINGYSQIVLSGKRENISKKDFEKAGFPESKVEMLSLVKEKSRGGKITDKKSCNSTNLGKPNFRTF
;
A
#
# COMPACT_ATOMS: atom_id res chain seq x y z
N MET A 1 -20.93 -28.39 -38.70
CA MET A 1 -20.66 -27.48 -39.83
C MET A 1 -19.41 -27.98 -40.49
N ASP A 2 -19.48 -28.26 -41.79
CA ASP A 2 -18.34 -28.74 -42.57
C ASP A 2 -17.29 -27.63 -42.66
N SER A 3 -15.99 -27.94 -42.49
CA SER A 3 -14.95 -26.90 -42.43
C SER A 3 -14.89 -26.06 -43.71
N GLN A 4 -15.31 -26.64 -44.83
CA GLN A 4 -15.41 -25.95 -46.12
C GLN A 4 -16.52 -24.89 -46.16
N GLU A 5 -17.62 -25.08 -45.41
CA GLU A 5 -18.70 -24.09 -45.31
C GLU A 5 -18.28 -22.89 -44.46
N THR A 6 -17.55 -23.14 -43.36
CA THR A 6 -17.04 -22.06 -42.50
C THR A 6 -16.03 -21.19 -43.21
N ASP A 7 -15.15 -21.77 -44.04
CA ASP A 7 -14.14 -21.02 -44.80
C ASP A 7 -14.76 -20.15 -45.91
N LYS A 8 -15.83 -20.65 -46.55
CA LYS A 8 -16.63 -19.87 -47.51
C LYS A 8 -17.32 -18.68 -46.85
N ILE A 9 -17.84 -18.86 -45.65
CA ILE A 9 -18.47 -17.78 -44.87
C ILE A 9 -17.41 -16.77 -44.42
N GLN A 10 -16.22 -17.22 -43.99
CA GLN A 10 -15.14 -16.34 -43.56
C GLN A 10 -14.63 -15.44 -44.70
N SER A 11 -14.48 -16.01 -45.90
CA SER A 11 -13.96 -15.31 -47.09
C SER A 11 -14.96 -14.33 -47.72
N SER A 12 -16.26 -14.49 -47.49
CA SER A 12 -17.32 -13.61 -47.99
C SER A 12 -17.90 -12.67 -46.92
N LYS A 13 -17.32 -12.66 -45.71
CA LYS A 13 -17.87 -12.00 -44.52
C LYS A 13 -18.15 -10.51 -44.70
N THR A 14 -17.25 -9.77 -45.35
CA THR A 14 -17.44 -8.33 -45.61
C THR A 14 -18.58 -8.07 -46.59
N LYS A 15 -18.68 -8.89 -47.65
CA LYS A 15 -19.77 -8.80 -48.63
C LYS A 15 -21.12 -9.08 -47.98
N ILE A 16 -21.21 -10.10 -47.13
CA ILE A 16 -22.42 -10.41 -46.37
C ILE A 16 -22.84 -9.24 -45.46
N LEU A 17 -21.89 -8.53 -44.85
CA LEU A 17 -22.17 -7.38 -43.99
C LEU A 17 -22.68 -6.16 -44.79
N VAL A 18 -22.20 -5.97 -46.02
CA VAL A 18 -22.70 -4.92 -46.91
C VAL A 18 -24.08 -5.30 -47.47
N ASP A 19 -24.25 -6.54 -47.93
CA ASP A 19 -25.50 -7.05 -48.51
C ASP A 19 -26.66 -7.06 -47.50
N SER A 20 -26.35 -7.19 -46.21
CA SER A 20 -27.33 -7.12 -45.11
C SER A 20 -27.66 -5.69 -44.67
N GLY A 21 -27.00 -4.68 -45.24
CA GLY A 21 -27.17 -3.27 -44.87
C GLY A 21 -26.52 -2.88 -43.55
N PHE A 22 -25.69 -3.74 -42.97
CA PHE A 22 -24.98 -3.46 -41.72
C PHE A 22 -23.78 -2.52 -41.92
N ALA A 23 -23.17 -2.54 -43.11
CA ALA A 23 -22.08 -1.66 -43.52
C ALA A 23 -22.38 -1.02 -44.88
N GLN A 24 -21.85 0.18 -45.11
CA GLN A 24 -22.06 0.93 -46.36
C GLN A 24 -21.16 0.41 -47.49
N ASP A 25 -19.94 -0.01 -47.16
CA ASP A 25 -18.97 -0.59 -48.09
C ASP A 25 -18.07 -1.63 -47.38
N GLU A 26 -17.20 -2.30 -48.14
CA GLU A 26 -16.30 -3.32 -47.58
C GLU A 26 -15.27 -2.75 -46.58
N ASN A 27 -14.92 -1.46 -46.68
CA ASN A 27 -13.99 -0.81 -45.75
C ASN A 27 -14.68 -0.49 -44.42
N ASP A 28 -15.90 0.05 -44.46
CA ASP A 28 -16.77 0.29 -43.30
C ASP A 28 -17.09 -1.05 -42.60
N ALA A 29 -17.32 -2.12 -43.36
CA ALA A 29 -17.49 -3.46 -42.80
C ALA A 29 -16.25 -3.94 -42.03
N MET A 30 -15.04 -3.70 -42.57
CA MET A 30 -13.79 -4.03 -41.90
C MET A 30 -13.53 -3.18 -40.66
N GLU A 31 -13.86 -1.89 -40.72
CA GLU A 31 -13.73 -0.98 -39.57
C GLU A 31 -14.64 -1.41 -38.42
N LYS A 32 -15.92 -1.70 -38.70
CA LYS A 32 -16.87 -2.20 -37.70
C LYS A 32 -16.48 -3.55 -37.11
N LEU A 33 -15.94 -4.46 -37.93
CA LEU A 33 -15.43 -5.75 -37.45
C LEU A 33 -14.23 -5.58 -36.52
N ARG A 34 -13.32 -4.66 -36.86
CA ARG A 34 -12.18 -4.33 -36.02
C ARG A 34 -12.62 -3.69 -34.71
N GLU A 35 -13.55 -2.74 -34.77
CA GLU A 35 -14.12 -2.12 -33.58
C GLU A 35 -14.79 -3.14 -32.67
N PHE A 36 -15.62 -4.03 -33.23
CA PHE A 36 -16.24 -5.13 -32.50
C PHE A 36 -15.21 -6.06 -31.86
N ALA A 37 -14.13 -6.41 -32.57
CA ALA A 37 -13.07 -7.26 -32.03
C ALA A 37 -12.35 -6.60 -30.86
N ILE A 38 -12.07 -5.30 -30.94
CA ILE A 38 -11.48 -4.52 -29.86
C ILE A 38 -12.42 -4.46 -28.65
N GLN A 39 -13.70 -4.13 -28.88
CA GLN A 39 -14.71 -4.08 -27.83
C GLN A 39 -14.88 -5.45 -27.14
N LEU A 40 -14.96 -6.53 -27.92
CA LEU A 40 -15.08 -7.89 -27.39
C LEU A 40 -13.86 -8.28 -26.54
N SER A 41 -12.65 -7.98 -27.03
CA SER A 41 -11.42 -8.24 -26.27
C SER A 41 -11.36 -7.42 -24.99
N SER A 42 -11.74 -6.14 -25.04
CA SER A 42 -11.79 -5.28 -23.86
C SER A 42 -12.78 -5.81 -22.83
N SER A 43 -14.01 -6.16 -23.26
CA SER A 43 -15.02 -6.72 -22.36
C SER A 43 -14.57 -8.02 -21.71
N LYS A 44 -13.85 -8.89 -22.45
CA LYS A 44 -13.29 -10.12 -21.88
C LYS A 44 -12.20 -9.84 -20.86
N VAL A 45 -11.35 -8.84 -21.10
CA VAL A 45 -10.33 -8.41 -20.13
C VAL A 45 -10.97 -7.81 -18.89
N SER A 46 -12.01 -6.98 -19.05
CA SER A 46 -12.79 -6.42 -17.94
C SER A 46 -13.43 -7.52 -17.10
N GLU A 47 -14.07 -8.51 -17.72
CA GLU A 47 -14.68 -9.66 -17.03
C GLU A 47 -13.65 -10.47 -16.21
N VAL A 48 -12.43 -10.63 -16.72
CA VAL A 48 -11.33 -11.29 -15.99
C VAL A 48 -10.81 -10.40 -14.85
N SER A 49 -10.70 -9.09 -15.08
CA SER A 49 -10.23 -8.13 -14.08
C SER A 49 -11.23 -7.91 -12.94
N GLU A 50 -12.52 -8.17 -13.17
CA GLU A 50 -13.58 -8.14 -12.16
C GLU A 50 -13.61 -9.40 -11.30
N SER A 51 -12.76 -10.40 -11.59
CA SER A 51 -12.71 -11.61 -10.80
C SER A 51 -12.30 -11.31 -9.35
N ILE A 52 -13.20 -11.65 -8.44
CA ILE A 52 -13.01 -11.48 -6.99
C ILE A 52 -11.74 -12.18 -6.49
N ASP A 53 -11.35 -13.30 -7.11
CA ASP A 53 -10.17 -14.07 -6.76
C ASP A 53 -8.87 -13.28 -6.95
N LEU A 54 -8.76 -12.48 -8.03
CA LEU A 54 -7.60 -11.61 -8.25
C LEU A 54 -7.52 -10.53 -7.16
N HIS A 55 -8.65 -9.95 -6.78
CA HIS A 55 -8.69 -8.96 -5.70
C HIS A 55 -8.32 -9.55 -4.33
N ILE A 56 -8.75 -10.78 -4.04
CA ILE A 56 -8.39 -11.48 -2.80
C ILE A 56 -6.87 -11.75 -2.76
N ILE A 57 -6.30 -12.27 -3.84
CA ILE A 57 -4.86 -12.51 -3.94
C ILE A 57 -4.08 -11.21 -3.75
N GLN A 58 -4.50 -10.14 -4.42
CA GLN A 58 -3.84 -8.83 -4.29
C GLN A 58 -3.93 -8.28 -2.86
N ALA A 59 -5.08 -8.43 -2.19
CA ALA A 59 -5.26 -8.00 -0.81
C ALA A 59 -4.33 -8.76 0.15
N ILE A 60 -4.18 -10.08 -0.01
CA ILE A 60 -3.27 -10.90 0.79
C ILE A 60 -1.81 -10.45 0.58
N ASN A 61 -1.39 -10.31 -0.68
CA ASN A 61 -0.04 -9.85 -1.01
C ASN A 61 0.25 -8.46 -0.41
N THR A 62 -0.73 -7.56 -0.48
CA THR A 62 -0.60 -6.20 0.07
C THR A 62 -0.49 -6.22 1.59
N LEU A 63 -1.19 -7.12 2.27
CA LEU A 63 -1.07 -7.29 3.72
C LEU A 63 0.35 -7.75 4.10
N ASP A 64 0.88 -8.77 3.41
CA ASP A 64 2.24 -9.27 3.63
C ASP A 64 3.32 -8.20 3.36
N GLU A 65 3.13 -7.40 2.32
CA GLU A 65 4.01 -6.26 2.02
C GLU A 65 3.94 -5.19 3.09
N THR A 66 2.75 -4.90 3.60
CA THR A 66 2.54 -3.93 4.70
C THR A 66 3.28 -4.38 5.96
N ASP A 67 3.21 -5.66 6.30
CA ASP A 67 3.94 -6.22 7.45
C ASP A 67 5.46 -6.09 7.30
N LYS A 68 5.99 -6.33 6.10
CA LYS A 68 7.42 -6.10 5.79
C LYS A 68 7.78 -4.63 5.94
N ILE A 69 6.94 -3.71 5.46
CA ILE A 69 7.18 -2.27 5.56
C ILE A 69 7.17 -1.82 7.02
N ILE A 70 6.20 -2.27 7.82
CA ILE A 70 6.11 -1.96 9.25
C ILE A 70 7.39 -2.40 9.97
N ASN A 71 7.89 -3.60 9.68
CA ASN A 71 9.13 -4.09 10.29
C ASN A 71 10.36 -3.25 9.89
N ASN A 72 10.47 -2.87 8.61
CA ASN A 72 11.56 -2.01 8.16
C ASN A 72 11.51 -0.62 8.80
N ILE A 73 10.32 -0.01 8.87
CA ILE A 73 10.13 1.30 9.53
C ILE A 73 10.41 1.18 11.02
N SER A 74 9.99 0.10 11.67
CA SER A 74 10.25 -0.20 13.09
C SER A 74 11.74 -0.20 13.41
N SER A 75 12.53 -0.97 12.65
CA SER A 75 13.98 -1.02 12.81
C SER A 75 14.61 0.36 12.58
N ARG A 76 14.16 1.09 11.55
CA ARG A 76 14.68 2.42 11.24
C ARG A 76 14.35 3.46 12.32
N LEU A 77 13.17 3.36 12.91
CA LEU A 77 12.73 4.23 14.01
C LEU A 77 13.58 4.00 15.26
N ARG A 78 13.88 2.74 15.58
CA ARG A 78 14.75 2.34 16.69
C ARG A 78 16.18 2.83 16.52
N GLU A 79 16.75 2.68 15.32
CA GLU A 79 18.07 3.22 15.00
C GLU A 79 18.13 4.74 15.20
N TRP A 80 17.14 5.46 14.67
CA TRP A 80 17.13 6.91 14.71
C TRP A 80 16.91 7.46 16.12
N TYR A 81 15.90 6.96 16.83
CA TYR A 81 15.58 7.44 18.17
C TYR A 81 16.50 6.86 19.24
N GLY A 82 17.12 5.70 19.00
CA GLY A 82 18.17 5.13 19.83
C GLY A 82 19.39 6.04 19.97
N LEU A 83 19.67 6.93 19.00
CA LEU A 83 20.70 7.97 19.16
C LEU A 83 20.37 8.98 20.27
N HIS A 84 19.08 9.21 20.52
CA HIS A 84 18.57 10.11 21.56
C HIS A 84 18.31 9.40 22.89
N PHE A 85 17.79 8.17 22.82
CA PHE A 85 17.41 7.39 23.98
C PHE A 85 17.74 5.90 23.77
N PRO A 86 19.04 5.53 23.83
CA PRO A 86 19.50 4.17 23.50
C PRO A 86 18.96 3.10 24.45
N GLU A 87 18.75 3.47 25.71
CA GLU A 87 18.26 2.53 26.73
C GLU A 87 16.80 2.13 26.51
N LEU A 88 16.04 2.89 25.71
CA LEU A 88 14.65 2.58 25.38
C LEU A 88 14.51 1.31 24.54
N ASP A 89 15.50 1.03 23.68
CA ASP A 89 15.46 -0.07 22.73
C ASP A 89 15.43 -1.44 23.44
N ASN A 90 16.17 -1.56 24.53
CA ASN A 90 16.22 -2.78 25.35
C ASN A 90 15.00 -2.99 26.26
N LEU A 91 14.16 -1.97 26.44
CA LEU A 91 13.04 -2.01 27.40
C LEU A 91 11.68 -2.24 26.73
N ILE A 92 11.58 -1.88 25.44
CA ILE A 92 10.34 -1.90 24.69
C ILE A 92 10.49 -2.79 23.45
N ASP A 93 9.82 -3.93 23.49
CA ASP A 93 9.79 -4.87 22.34
C ASP A 93 8.73 -4.47 21.31
N SER A 94 7.59 -3.92 21.75
CA SER A 94 6.48 -3.56 20.87
C SER A 94 6.76 -2.27 20.08
N ILE A 95 6.64 -2.32 18.75
CA ILE A 95 6.75 -1.11 17.91
C ILE A 95 5.66 -0.08 18.23
N ASN A 96 4.45 -0.50 18.58
CA ASN A 96 3.37 0.41 18.94
C ASN A 96 3.73 1.25 20.17
N GLY A 97 4.17 0.59 21.25
CA GLY A 97 4.65 1.29 22.45
C GLY A 97 5.84 2.18 22.15
N TYR A 98 6.83 1.70 21.38
CA TYR A 98 8.01 2.49 21.02
C TYR A 98 7.62 3.77 20.25
N SER A 99 6.72 3.64 19.27
CA SER A 99 6.24 4.74 18.45
C SER A 99 5.52 5.81 19.27
N GLN A 100 4.71 5.43 20.26
CA GLN A 100 4.04 6.38 21.15
C GLN A 100 5.04 7.21 21.98
N ILE A 101 6.14 6.59 22.41
CA ILE A 101 7.21 7.30 23.12
C ILE A 101 7.96 8.25 22.19
N VAL A 102 8.24 7.84 20.96
CA VAL A 102 8.86 8.72 19.95
C VAL A 102 7.95 9.91 19.61
N LEU A 103 6.63 9.70 19.53
CA LEU A 103 5.65 10.78 19.30
C LEU A 103 5.62 11.81 20.43
N SER A 104 5.94 11.39 21.66
CA SER A 104 6.08 12.29 22.81
C SER A 104 7.30 13.22 22.68
N GLY A 105 8.19 12.95 21.72
CA GLY A 105 9.24 13.87 21.29
C GLY A 105 10.50 13.78 22.15
N LYS A 106 10.93 14.92 22.71
CA LYS A 106 12.17 14.98 23.49
C LYS A 106 12.03 14.20 24.79
N ARG A 107 13.06 13.43 25.15
CA ARG A 107 13.18 12.67 26.41
C ARG A 107 12.76 13.49 27.64
N GLU A 108 13.17 14.75 27.71
CA GLU A 108 12.87 15.69 28.80
C GLU A 108 11.35 15.88 29.00
N ASN A 109 10.57 15.91 27.93
CA ASN A 109 9.14 16.19 27.94
C ASN A 109 8.27 14.96 28.24
N ILE A 110 8.84 13.76 28.26
CA ILE A 110 8.08 12.52 28.43
C ILE A 110 7.68 12.34 29.90
N SER A 111 6.40 12.24 30.19
CA SER A 111 5.87 12.07 31.53
C SER A 111 5.46 10.61 31.80
N LYS A 112 5.25 10.25 33.07
CA LYS A 112 4.70 8.94 33.46
C LYS A 112 3.39 8.61 32.73
N LYS A 113 2.53 9.63 32.54
CA LYS A 113 1.26 9.52 31.83
C LYS A 113 1.43 9.13 30.37
N ASP A 114 2.55 9.51 29.74
CA ASP A 114 2.81 9.16 28.35
C ASP A 114 3.24 7.70 28.21
N PHE A 115 3.96 7.17 29.21
CA PHE A 115 4.26 5.73 29.29
C PHE A 115 2.99 4.90 29.58
N GLU A 116 2.09 5.38 30.43
CA GLU A 116 0.78 4.73 30.68
C GLU A 116 -0.09 4.73 29.42
N LYS A 117 -0.17 5.86 28.70
CA LYS A 117 -0.87 5.96 27.41
C LYS A 117 -0.28 5.03 26.34
N ALA A 118 1.02 4.77 26.39
CA ALA A 118 1.68 3.82 25.51
C ALA A 118 1.35 2.35 25.85
N GLY A 119 0.58 2.10 26.92
CA GLY A 119 0.08 0.77 27.30
C GLY A 119 1.06 -0.03 28.16
N PHE A 120 2.05 0.61 28.78
CA PHE A 120 2.99 -0.09 29.64
C PHE A 120 2.42 -0.34 31.04
N PRO A 121 2.68 -1.51 31.65
CA PRO A 121 2.32 -1.77 33.04
C PRO A 121 3.12 -0.87 33.98
N GLU A 122 2.56 -0.59 35.17
CA GLU A 122 3.12 0.33 36.15
C GLU A 122 4.60 0.01 36.49
N SER A 123 4.95 -1.26 36.59
CA SER A 123 6.33 -1.72 36.80
C SER A 123 7.31 -1.27 35.71
N LYS A 124 6.89 -1.31 34.43
CA LYS A 124 7.70 -0.80 33.31
C LYS A 124 7.75 0.72 33.29
N VAL A 125 6.66 1.40 33.65
CA VAL A 125 6.59 2.88 33.72
C VAL A 125 7.61 3.43 34.73
N GLU A 126 7.71 2.81 35.90
CA GLU A 126 8.70 3.18 36.91
C GLU A 126 10.13 2.98 36.41
N MET A 127 10.41 1.81 35.82
CA MET A 127 11.72 1.51 35.25
C MET A 127 12.10 2.50 34.14
N LEU A 128 11.19 2.81 33.22
CA LEU A 128 11.39 3.78 32.15
C LEU A 128 11.64 5.19 32.69
N SER A 129 10.96 5.57 33.77
CA SER A 129 11.17 6.86 34.43
C SER A 129 12.57 6.96 35.05
N LEU A 130 13.05 5.89 35.68
CA LEU A 130 14.40 5.85 36.24
C LEU A 130 15.49 5.87 35.15
N VAL A 131 15.26 5.14 34.07
CA VAL A 131 16.19 5.04 32.94
C VAL A 131 16.23 6.34 32.14
N LYS A 132 15.10 7.05 32.02
CA LYS A 132 15.02 8.39 31.44
C LYS A 132 16.01 9.36 32.10
N GLU A 133 16.02 9.41 33.44
CA GLU A 133 16.90 10.31 34.21
C GLU A 133 18.38 9.94 34.06
N LYS A 134 18.69 8.65 33.91
CA LYS A 134 20.06 8.14 33.78
C LYS A 134 20.56 8.06 32.33
N SER A 135 19.70 8.37 31.35
CA SER A 135 19.98 8.15 29.94
C SER A 135 21.11 9.05 29.43
N ARG A 136 22.03 8.44 28.68
CA ARG A 136 23.22 9.11 28.12
C ARG A 136 23.09 9.44 26.64
N GLY A 137 21.92 9.24 26.04
CA GLY A 137 21.70 9.56 24.62
C GLY A 137 21.78 11.07 24.32
N GLY A 138 22.14 11.40 23.08
CA GLY A 138 22.41 12.77 22.64
C GLY A 138 21.15 13.62 22.58
N LYS A 139 21.24 14.95 22.72
CA LYS A 139 20.06 15.83 22.71
C LYS A 139 19.53 16.04 21.29
N ILE A 140 18.22 15.84 21.08
CA ILE A 140 17.55 16.24 19.83
C ILE A 140 17.43 17.76 19.81
N THR A 141 18.04 18.41 18.83
CA THR A 141 17.89 19.85 18.58
C THR A 141 16.58 20.12 17.83
N ASP A 142 15.91 21.23 18.14
CA ASP A 142 14.60 21.58 17.53
C ASP A 142 14.64 21.68 16.00
N LYS A 143 15.83 21.96 15.42
CA LYS A 143 16.04 22.01 13.97
C LYS A 143 15.93 20.66 13.24
N LYS A 144 15.94 19.52 13.93
CA LYS A 144 15.82 18.18 13.32
C LYS A 144 14.42 17.57 13.35
N SER A 145 13.40 18.32 13.80
CA SER A 145 12.03 17.80 13.90
C SER A 145 11.28 17.70 12.56
N CYS A 146 11.78 18.30 11.47
CA CYS A 146 11.00 18.46 10.24
C CYS A 146 10.91 17.22 9.31
N ASN A 147 11.70 16.16 9.50
CA ASN A 147 11.71 15.04 8.53
C ASN A 147 11.17 13.70 9.06
N SER A 148 11.07 13.47 10.38
CA SER A 148 10.57 12.19 10.92
C SER A 148 9.07 12.19 11.25
N THR A 149 8.46 13.36 11.51
CA THR A 149 7.01 13.49 11.72
C THR A 149 6.19 13.29 10.45
N ASN A 150 6.82 13.36 9.27
CA ASN A 150 6.15 13.12 7.98
C ASN A 150 6.03 11.64 7.59
N LEU A 151 6.64 10.71 8.35
CA LEU A 151 6.51 9.26 8.12
C LEU A 151 5.29 8.65 8.83
N GLY A 152 4.66 9.37 9.76
CA GLY A 152 3.52 8.90 10.56
C GLY A 152 2.15 9.36 10.08
N LYS A 153 2.06 10.06 8.93
CA LYS A 153 0.80 10.46 8.32
C LYS A 153 0.77 10.01 6.86
N PRO A 154 0.02 8.95 6.48
CA PRO A 154 -0.25 8.69 5.09
C PRO A 154 -0.99 9.90 4.52
N ASN A 155 -0.30 10.66 3.68
CA ASN A 155 -0.85 11.81 2.99
C ASN A 155 -1.74 11.29 1.85
N PHE A 156 -2.93 10.80 2.18
CA PHE A 156 -4.02 10.67 1.21
C PHE A 156 -4.50 12.07 0.86
N ARG A 157 -3.71 12.78 0.05
CA ARG A 157 -4.25 13.84 -0.80
C ARG A 157 -4.84 13.15 -2.01
N THR A 158 -6.16 13.09 -1.99
CA THR A 158 -7.06 12.92 -3.13
C THR A 158 -6.47 13.56 -4.39
N PHE A 159 -6.25 12.72 -5.40
CA PHE A 159 -6.37 13.05 -6.81
C PHE A 159 -7.25 11.97 -7.42
#